data_AF-A0A1G3C6B3-F1
#
_entry.id   AF-A0A1G3C6B3-F1
#
_cell.length_a   1.000
_cell.length_b   1.000
_cell.length_c   1.000
_cell.angle_alpha   90.00
_cell.angle_beta   90.00
_cell.angle_gamma   90.00
#
_symmetry.space_group_name_H-M   'P 1'
#
loop_
_entity.id
_entity.type
_entity.pdbx_description
1 polymer ?
#
loop_
_entity_poly.entity_id
_entity_poly.type
_entity_poly.pdbx_seq_one_letter_code
_entity_poly.pdbx_strand_id
1 'polypeptide(L)' 'MLKIEEIEATIEALSEDEYVRLREWFYERDWEKWDRQVEVDSESGKLDFLIKEALDEKAKGNLREL' A
#
# COMPACT_ATOMS: atom_id res chain seq x y z
N MET A 1 13.16 7.22 25.44
CA MET A 1 12.73 7.77 24.15
C MET A 1 13.98 8.31 23.47
N LEU A 2 14.69 7.42 22.79
CA LEU A 2 15.93 7.72 22.07
C LEU A 2 16.02 6.91 20.76
N LYS A 3 15.08 5.98 20.51
CA LYS A 3 15.24 5.03 19.40
C LYS A 3 14.83 5.61 18.06
N ILE A 4 13.84 6.50 18.01
CA ILE A 4 13.37 7.02 16.73
C ILE A 4 14.19 8.24 16.32
N GLU A 5 14.52 9.08 17.29
CA GLU A 5 15.31 10.29 17.09
C GLU A 5 16.75 9.96 16.61
N GLU A 6 17.35 8.88 17.14
CA GLU A 6 18.66 8.37 16.65
C GLU A 6 18.58 7.81 15.23
N ILE A 7 17.47 7.16 14.87
CA ILE A 7 17.25 6.65 13.52
C ILE A 7 17.07 7.82 12.55
N GLU A 8 16.26 8.81 12.89
CA GLU A 8 16.05 10.02 12.09
C GLU A 8 17.37 10.75 11.83
N ALA A 9 18.18 10.99 12.87
CA ALA A 9 19.49 11.60 12.73
C ALA A 9 20.45 10.78 11.83
N THR A 10 20.37 9.45 11.91
CA THR A 10 21.16 8.56 11.03
C THR A 10 20.69 8.65 9.58
N ILE A 11 19.38 8.75 9.35
CA ILE A 11 18.80 8.91 8.01
C ILE A 11 19.19 10.26 7.41
N GLU A 12 19.18 11.33 8.20
CA GLU A 12 19.62 12.67 7.77
C GLU A 12 21.10 12.73 7.37
N ALA A 13 21.92 11.83 7.92
CA ALA A 13 23.35 11.75 7.62
C ALA A 13 23.69 10.90 6.38
N LEU A 14 22.70 10.25 5.75
CA LEU A 14 22.92 9.41 4.57
C LEU A 14 23.33 10.25 3.35
N SER A 15 24.13 9.65 2.48
CA SER A 15 24.28 10.15 1.11
C SER A 15 22.98 10.00 0.32
N GLU A 16 22.84 10.72 -0.78
CA GLU A 16 21.64 10.64 -1.64
C GLU A 16 21.39 9.21 -2.12
N ASP A 17 22.42 8.48 -2.54
CA ASP A 17 22.30 7.09 -3.02
C ASP A 17 21.83 6.14 -1.91
N GLU A 18 22.35 6.31 -0.69
CA GLU A 18 21.93 5.52 0.47
C GLU A 18 20.49 5.86 0.89
N TYR A 19 20.12 7.13 0.82
CA TYR A 19 18.77 7.58 1.12
C TYR A 19 17.75 7.05 0.10
N VAL A 20 18.06 7.08 -1.19
CA VAL A 20 17.23 6.50 -2.26
C VAL A 20 17.02 5.01 -2.01
N ARG A 21 18.10 4.27 -1.75
CA ARG A 21 18.02 2.83 -1.45
C ARG A 21 17.19 2.54 -0.20
N LEU A 22 17.33 3.35 0.86
CA LEU A 22 16.52 3.21 2.07
C LEU A 22 15.04 3.43 1.77
N ARG A 23 14.71 4.45 0.97
CA ARG A 23 13.32 4.73 0.58
C ARG A 23 12.72 3.58 -0.23
N GLU A 24 13.44 3.05 -1.21
CA GLU A 24 12.98 1.89 -2.00
C GLU A 24 12.65 0.70 -1.09
N TRP A 25 13.56 0.34 -0.19
CA TRP A 25 13.34 -0.72 0.79
C TRP A 25 12.13 -0.46 1.70
N PHE A 26 11.90 0.79 2.10
CA PHE A 26 10.75 1.15 2.92
C PHE A 26 9.43 1.01 2.13
N TYR A 27 9.42 1.48 0.88
CA TYR A 27 8.29 1.34 -0.03
C TYR A 27 7.90 -0.13 -0.26
N GLU A 28 8.87 -1.01 -0.53
CA GLU A 28 8.62 -2.44 -0.71
C GLU A 28 7.91 -3.06 0.50
N ARG A 29 8.33 -2.69 1.72
CA ARG A 29 7.74 -3.22 2.95
C ARG A 29 6.34 -2.71 3.21
N ASP A 30 6.06 -1.47 2.84
CA ASP A 30 4.70 -0.93 2.93
C ASP A 30 3.79 -1.56 1.89
N TRP A 31 4.30 -1.85 0.67
CA TRP A 31 3.59 -2.66 -0.32
C TRP A 31 3.28 -4.06 0.20
N GLU A 32 4.25 -4.76 0.80
CA GLU A 32 3.99 -6.08 1.39
C GLU A 32 2.92 -6.05 2.50
N LYS A 33 2.89 -4.99 3.32
CA LYS A 33 1.83 -4.82 4.34
C LYS A 33 0.49 -4.56 3.68
N TRP A 34 0.47 -3.72 2.64
CA TRP A 34 -0.74 -3.41 1.89
C TRP A 34 -1.32 -4.67 1.24
N ASP A 35 -0.50 -5.48 0.58
CA ASP A 35 -0.91 -6.74 -0.04
C ASP A 35 -1.56 -7.67 0.99
N ARG A 36 -0.90 -7.87 2.14
CA ARG A 36 -1.47 -8.66 3.25
C ARG A 36 -2.80 -8.09 3.77
N GLN A 37 -2.91 -6.76 3.85
CA GLN A 37 -4.16 -6.14 4.31
C GLN A 37 -5.28 -6.33 3.30
N VAL A 38 -4.98 -6.24 1.99
CA VAL A 38 -5.94 -6.49 0.91
C VAL A 38 -6.41 -7.93 0.95
N GLU A 39 -5.51 -8.90 1.14
CA GLU A 39 -5.86 -10.32 1.29
C GLU A 39 -6.83 -10.54 2.46
N VAL A 40 -6.49 -10.03 3.65
CA VAL A 40 -7.35 -10.14 4.85
C VAL A 40 -8.69 -9.44 4.67
N ASP A 41 -8.71 -8.24 4.06
CA ASP A 41 -9.94 -7.50 3.81
C ASP A 41 -10.82 -8.21 2.76
N SER A 42 -10.21 -8.87 1.78
CA SER A 42 -10.91 -9.72 0.81
C SER A 42 -11.50 -10.95 1.47
N GLU A 43 -10.73 -11.67 2.29
CA GLU A 43 -11.19 -12.89 2.98
C GLU A 43 -12.29 -12.61 4.01
N SER A 44 -12.26 -11.44 4.64
CA SER A 44 -13.28 -11.01 5.61
C SER A 44 -14.55 -10.48 4.97
N GLY A 45 -14.62 -10.35 3.64
CA GLY A 45 -15.76 -9.79 2.91
C GLY A 45 -15.87 -8.26 3.00
N LYS A 46 -14.88 -7.58 3.58
CA LYS A 46 -14.87 -6.12 3.71
C LYS A 46 -14.83 -5.41 2.35
N LEU A 47 -14.32 -6.08 1.33
CA LEU A 47 -14.24 -5.59 -0.05
C LEU A 47 -15.45 -6.00 -0.92
N ASP A 48 -16.44 -6.73 -0.39
CA ASP A 48 -17.59 -7.24 -1.16
C ASP A 48 -18.43 -6.12 -1.79
N PHE A 49 -18.43 -4.93 -1.19
CA PHE A 49 -19.14 -3.77 -1.73
C PHE A 49 -18.60 -3.36 -3.12
N LEU A 50 -17.30 -3.54 -3.38
CA LEU A 50 -16.69 -3.26 -4.68
C LEU A 50 -17.18 -4.24 -5.75
N ILE A 51 -17.32 -5.52 -5.39
CA ILE A 51 -17.88 -6.53 -6.28
C ILE A 51 -19.33 -6.17 -6.61
N LYS A 52 -20.12 -5.81 -5.60
CA LYS A 52 -21.51 -5.39 -5.79
C LYS A 52 -21.60 -4.18 -6.71
N GLU A 53 -20.80 -3.14 -6.47
CA GLU A 53 -20.76 -1.94 -7.30
C GLU A 53 -20.41 -2.27 -8.75
N ALA A 54 -19.40 -3.12 -8.97
CA ALA A 54 -19.00 -3.56 -10.30
C ALA A 54 -20.14 -4.31 -11.03
N LEU A 55 -20.87 -5.18 -10.32
CA LEU A 55 -22.03 -5.89 -10.87
C LEU A 55 -23.19 -4.95 -11.20
N ASP A 56 -23.46 -3.97 -10.33
CA ASP A 56 -24.51 -2.97 -10.53
C ASP A 56 -24.21 -2.09 -11.75
N GLU A 57 -22.97 -1.61 -11.90
CA GLU A 57 -22.56 -0.82 -13.07
C GLU A 57 -22.53 -1.64 -14.36
N LYS A 58 -22.18 -2.94 -14.27
CA LYS A 58 -22.31 -3.87 -15.39
C LYS A 58 -23.76 -4.01 -15.84
N ALA A 59 -24.68 -4.17 -14.89
CA ALA A 59 -26.12 -4.29 -15.20
C ALA A 59 -26.69 -3.02 -15.84
N LYS A 60 -26.16 -1.85 -15.48
CA LYS A 60 -26.53 -0.56 -16.10
C LYS A 60 -25.90 -0.33 -17.48
N GLY A 61 -24.90 -1.12 -17.87
CA GLY A 61 -24.17 -0.93 -19.13
C GLY A 61 -23.20 0.26 -19.10
N ASN A 62 -22.74 0.66 -17.91
CA ASN A 62 -21.85 1.83 -17.74
C ASN A 62 -20.36 1.47 -17.76
N LEU A 63 -20.03 0.18 -17.86
CA LEU A 63 -18.63 -0.26 -17.94
C LEU A 63 -18.01 0.19 -19.26
N ARG A 64 -16.74 0.61 -19.19
CA ARG A 64 -15.94 0.89 -20.38
C ARG A 64 -15.49 -0.41 -21.04
N GLU A 65 -15.32 -0.37 -22.36
CA GLU A 65 -14.63 -1.44 -23.08
C GLU A 65 -13.15 -1.50 -22.65
N LEU A 66 -12.61 -2.71 -22.60
CA LEU A 66 -11.22 -3.00 -22.23
C LEU A 66 -10.28 -2.80 -23.41
#